data_AF-A0A955PME7-F1
#
_entry.id   AF-A0A955PME7-F1
#
_cell.length_a   1.000
_cell.length_b   1.000
_cell.length_c   1.000
_cell.angle_alpha   90.00
_cell.angle_beta   90.00
_cell.angle_gamma   90.00
#
_symmetry.space_group_name_H-M   'P 1'
#
loop_
_entity.id
_entity.type
_entity.pdbx_description
1 polymer ?
#
loop_
_entity_poly.entity_id
_entity_poly.type
_entity_poly.pdbx_seq_one_letter_code
_entity_poly.pdbx_strand_id
1 'polypeptide(L)'
;IFGGDWPKGGFEGLSPDEIVSAAAEAGLVGLGGAAFPTHVKLKGAPDRPVETLLLNGCECEPFLASDYRLMIEAPAPILTGALLAKRAVGASRVILCLEDNKLGAVPILERAASGTPVEIQTLETKYPQGSEKQLIQAVLGKEVPLRGLPMDVGVLVMNVNTAASLARAVLRNKPLTHRIVTVAGHGIVQPKNLLAPIGASYGDLIEACGGLTADAARVLAGGPMMGFSLPDLDIPITKGTGGVTVLAERDLRAMRETACLRCGRCVDVCPMNLAPTRIALASRAGDYGLAHEWNLTACMECGSCAYVCPARIPLVQLIRMGKVMSKKEAVRKAA
;
A
#
# COMPACT_ATOMS: atom_id res chain seq x y z
N ILE A 1 -2.21 -11.14 19.75
CA ILE A 1 -1.20 -10.73 18.75
C ILE A 1 -0.66 -9.32 19.00
N PHE A 2 -1.51 -8.29 19.03
CA PHE A 2 -1.10 -6.90 19.27
C PHE A 2 -1.35 -6.40 20.71
N GLY A 3 -1.99 -7.19 21.57
CA GLY A 3 -2.25 -6.82 22.97
C GLY A 3 -1.01 -6.87 23.87
N GLY A 4 -1.23 -6.54 25.15
CA GLY A 4 -0.17 -6.41 26.16
C GLY A 4 0.48 -5.02 26.16
N ASP A 5 1.51 -4.86 26.98
CA ASP A 5 2.23 -3.60 27.10
C ASP A 5 3.23 -3.40 25.95
N TRP A 6 3.44 -2.13 25.60
CA TRP A 6 4.29 -1.68 24.51
C TRP A 6 5.07 -0.44 24.96
N PRO A 7 6.38 -0.57 25.20
CA PRO A 7 7.18 0.54 25.69
C PRO A 7 7.27 1.66 24.65
N LYS A 8 7.38 2.90 25.13
CA LYS A 8 7.54 4.12 24.32
C LYS A 8 8.94 4.72 24.41
N GLY A 9 9.89 4.01 25.02
CA GLY A 9 11.26 4.45 25.27
C GLY A 9 12.11 3.29 25.79
N GLY A 10 13.36 3.57 26.18
CA GLY A 10 14.29 2.53 26.65
C GLY A 10 14.95 1.76 25.50
N PHE A 11 15.02 2.33 24.30
CA PHE A 11 15.62 1.71 23.12
C PHE A 11 17.09 2.09 22.92
N GLU A 12 17.68 2.86 23.84
CA GLU A 12 19.05 3.38 23.77
C GLU A 12 20.10 2.25 23.72
N GLY A 13 19.79 1.10 24.30
CA GLY A 13 20.63 -0.10 24.28
C GLY A 13 20.52 -0.95 23.01
N LEU A 14 19.53 -0.71 22.14
CA LEU A 14 19.38 -1.46 20.88
C LEU A 14 20.17 -0.77 19.77
N SER A 15 21.05 -1.48 19.08
CA SER A 15 21.72 -0.97 17.88
C SER A 15 20.76 -0.93 16.68
N PRO A 16 21.00 -0.04 15.70
CA PRO A 16 20.28 -0.07 14.42
C PRO A 16 20.33 -1.46 13.73
N ASP A 17 21.48 -2.13 13.78
CA ASP A 17 21.69 -3.43 13.15
C ASP A 17 20.87 -4.55 13.82
N GLU A 18 20.69 -4.52 15.14
CA GLU A 18 19.79 -5.47 15.83
C GLU A 18 18.34 -5.30 15.37
N ILE A 19 17.88 -4.05 15.19
CA ILE A 19 16.52 -3.77 14.71
C ILE A 19 16.34 -4.27 13.27
N VAL A 20 17.31 -4.00 12.40
CA VAL A 20 17.33 -4.46 11.01
C VAL A 20 17.36 -6.00 10.94
N SER A 21 18.18 -6.64 11.77
CA SER A 21 18.31 -8.10 11.83
C SER A 21 17.02 -8.76 12.31
N ALA A 22 16.40 -8.24 13.37
CA ALA A 22 15.11 -8.74 13.85
C ALA A 22 14.02 -8.62 12.76
N ALA A 23 14.01 -7.53 11.98
CA ALA A 23 13.09 -7.39 10.85
C ALA A 23 13.34 -8.44 9.74
N ALA A 24 14.61 -8.77 9.48
CA ALA A 24 15.01 -9.79 8.51
C ALA A 24 14.60 -11.19 8.97
N GLU A 25 14.96 -11.57 10.21
CA GLU A 25 14.66 -12.87 10.83
C GLU A 25 13.16 -13.12 10.96
N ALA A 26 12.38 -12.08 11.29
CA ALA A 26 10.93 -12.16 11.33
C ALA A 26 10.29 -12.31 9.92
N GLY A 27 11.08 -12.17 8.85
CA GLY A 27 10.61 -12.18 7.47
C GLY A 27 9.66 -11.02 7.17
N LEU A 28 9.90 -9.85 7.78
CA LEU A 28 9.02 -8.68 7.66
C LEU A 28 9.19 -8.00 6.30
N VAL A 29 8.04 -7.71 5.67
CA VAL A 29 7.93 -6.97 4.42
C VAL A 29 7.00 -5.78 4.61
N GLY A 30 7.09 -4.80 3.72
CA GLY A 30 6.22 -3.63 3.71
C GLY A 30 4.76 -4.06 3.51
N LEU A 31 3.96 -3.85 4.54
CA LEU A 31 2.57 -4.29 4.58
C LEU A 31 1.61 -3.31 3.86
N GLY A 32 2.09 -2.22 3.27
CA GLY A 32 1.29 -1.33 2.41
C GLY A 32 0.98 -1.86 1.00
N GLY A 33 1.24 -3.15 0.71
CA GLY A 33 0.86 -3.82 -0.54
C GLY A 33 2.04 -4.29 -1.40
N ALA A 34 3.09 -3.48 -1.54
CA ALA A 34 4.25 -3.81 -2.39
C ALA A 34 5.13 -4.96 -1.85
N ALA A 35 4.99 -5.33 -0.57
CA ALA A 35 5.74 -6.41 0.07
C ALA A 35 7.28 -6.30 -0.08
N PHE A 36 7.81 -5.07 -0.15
CA PHE A 36 9.24 -4.84 -0.21
C PHE A 36 9.91 -5.23 1.12
N PRO A 37 11.08 -5.91 1.15
CA PRO A 37 11.72 -6.33 2.39
C PRO A 37 11.99 -5.15 3.34
N THR A 38 11.46 -5.23 4.56
CA THR A 38 11.54 -4.10 5.51
C THR A 38 12.96 -3.87 6.00
N HIS A 39 13.75 -4.93 6.20
CA HIS A 39 15.16 -4.81 6.60
C HIS A 39 16.00 -4.06 5.56
N VAL A 40 15.76 -4.28 4.25
CA VAL A 40 16.43 -3.52 3.17
C VAL A 40 16.06 -2.04 3.25
N LYS A 41 14.79 -1.74 3.50
CA LYS A 41 14.31 -0.36 3.64
C LYS A 41 14.91 0.33 4.86
N LEU A 42 14.98 -0.37 6.00
CA LEU A 42 15.51 0.15 7.27
C LEU A 42 17.02 0.32 7.26
N LYS A 43 17.76 -0.59 6.60
CA LYS A 43 19.22 -0.45 6.43
C LYS A 43 19.57 0.85 5.69
N GLY A 44 18.68 1.33 4.83
CA GLY A 44 18.85 2.56 4.08
C GLY A 44 20.07 2.51 3.15
N ALA A 45 20.60 3.68 2.83
CA ALA A 45 21.84 3.83 2.07
C ALA A 45 22.72 4.88 2.77
N PRO A 46 24.00 4.59 3.07
CA PRO A 46 24.87 5.53 3.79
C PRO A 46 25.02 6.90 3.12
N ASP A 47 24.94 6.94 1.79
CA ASP A 47 24.99 8.13 0.95
C ASP A 47 23.67 8.93 0.92
N ARG A 48 22.60 8.41 1.51
CA ARG A 48 21.24 8.99 1.47
C ARG A 48 20.60 8.97 2.86
N PRO A 49 21.07 9.84 3.77
CA PRO A 49 20.56 9.87 5.13
C PRO A 49 19.06 10.21 5.15
N VAL A 50 18.32 9.51 5.99
CA VAL A 50 16.90 9.76 6.21
C VAL A 50 16.74 10.82 7.30
N GLU A 51 16.15 11.96 6.95
CA GLU A 51 15.83 13.03 7.88
C GLU A 51 14.46 12.79 8.53
N THR A 52 13.46 12.43 7.72
CA THR A 52 12.06 12.26 8.16
C THR A 52 11.55 10.85 7.88
N LEU A 53 10.98 10.23 8.91
CA LEU A 53 10.22 9.00 8.80
C LEU A 53 8.72 9.33 8.74
N LEU A 54 8.06 8.96 7.64
CA LEU A 54 6.61 9.08 7.48
C LEU A 54 5.93 7.74 7.72
N LEU A 55 5.06 7.66 8.72
CA LEU A 55 4.19 6.52 8.96
C LEU A 55 2.92 6.70 8.13
N ASN A 56 2.74 5.84 7.14
CA ASN A 56 1.60 5.89 6.23
C ASN A 56 0.41 5.11 6.81
N GLY A 57 -0.56 5.85 7.36
CA GLY A 57 -1.90 5.37 7.73
C GLY A 57 -3.00 5.84 6.76
N CYS A 58 -2.63 6.38 5.60
CA CYS A 58 -3.56 6.81 4.56
C CYS A 58 -4.05 5.60 3.75
N GLU A 59 -5.10 4.96 4.25
CA GLU A 59 -5.78 3.84 3.58
C GLU A 59 -6.88 4.39 2.64
N CYS A 60 -6.47 4.75 1.43
CA CYS A 60 -7.33 5.41 0.43
C CYS A 60 -7.96 4.45 -0.60
N GLU A 61 -7.57 3.18 -0.59
CA GLU A 61 -8.14 2.16 -1.48
C GLU A 61 -9.58 1.85 -1.03
N PRO A 62 -10.60 1.96 -1.92
CA PRO A 62 -11.99 1.78 -1.52
C PRO A 62 -12.25 0.41 -0.87
N PHE A 63 -13.18 0.39 0.10
CA PHE A 63 -13.55 -0.76 0.95
C PHE A 63 -12.52 -1.19 1.99
N LEU A 64 -11.23 -0.87 1.83
CA LEU A 64 -10.20 -1.33 2.78
C LEU A 64 -10.20 -0.47 4.04
N ALA A 65 -10.07 -1.13 5.19
CA ALA A 65 -10.13 -0.50 6.52
C ALA A 65 -9.17 -1.16 7.54
N SER A 66 -8.23 -1.98 7.07
CA SER A 66 -7.31 -2.77 7.89
C SER A 66 -6.33 -1.91 8.68
N ASP A 67 -5.75 -0.89 8.04
CA ASP A 67 -4.85 0.06 8.67
C ASP A 67 -5.64 0.96 9.62
N TYR A 68 -6.84 1.40 9.22
CA TYR A 68 -7.71 2.21 10.07
C TYR A 68 -8.09 1.51 11.37
N ARG A 69 -8.51 0.23 11.31
CA ARG A 69 -8.85 -0.53 12.51
C ARG A 69 -7.64 -0.77 13.41
N LEU A 70 -6.46 -1.02 12.83
CA LEU A 70 -5.24 -1.15 13.64
C LEU A 70 -4.93 0.14 14.41
N MET A 71 -5.06 1.30 13.77
CA MET A 71 -4.83 2.60 14.42
C MET A 71 -5.79 2.87 15.59
N ILE A 72 -7.03 2.37 15.52
CA ILE A 72 -8.02 2.50 16.60
C ILE A 72 -7.77 1.49 17.72
N GLU A 73 -7.58 0.22 17.37
CA GLU A 73 -7.61 -0.88 18.34
C GLU A 73 -6.25 -1.15 18.98
N ALA A 74 -5.16 -0.89 18.27
CA ALA A 74 -3.80 -1.12 18.76
C ALA A 74 -2.82 -0.03 18.30
N PRO A 75 -3.00 1.23 18.74
CA PRO A 75 -2.09 2.33 18.42
C PRO A 75 -0.69 2.16 19.04
N ALA A 76 -0.62 1.57 20.24
CA ALA A 76 0.64 1.43 20.99
C ALA A 76 1.76 0.70 20.22
N PRO A 77 1.54 -0.50 19.64
CA PRO A 77 2.58 -1.16 18.83
C PRO A 77 2.98 -0.37 17.59
N ILE A 78 2.07 0.40 16.98
CA ILE A 78 2.40 1.25 15.83
C ILE A 78 3.44 2.29 16.26
N LEU A 79 3.21 2.98 17.39
CA LEU A 79 4.11 4.01 17.90
C LEU A 79 5.44 3.43 18.37
N THR A 80 5.43 2.31 19.09
CA THR A 80 6.67 1.61 19.46
C THR A 80 7.48 1.22 18.22
N GLY A 81 6.81 0.71 17.19
CA GLY A 81 7.42 0.38 15.90
C GLY A 81 7.99 1.59 15.18
N ALA A 82 7.29 2.72 15.23
CA ALA A 82 7.74 3.98 14.66
C ALA A 82 9.02 4.50 15.35
N LEU A 83 9.12 4.38 16.67
CA LEU A 83 10.31 4.77 17.43
C LEU A 83 11.51 3.85 17.15
N LEU A 84 11.28 2.55 17.02
CA LEU A 84 12.30 1.58 16.61
C LEU A 84 12.78 1.86 15.17
N ALA A 85 11.84 2.11 14.24
CA ALA A 85 12.17 2.46 12.87
C ALA A 85 12.96 3.79 12.80
N LYS A 86 12.54 4.82 13.55
CA LYS A 86 13.26 6.10 13.67
C LYS A 86 14.71 5.88 14.07
N ARG A 87 14.93 5.02 15.06
CA ARG A 87 16.27 4.69 15.55
C ARG A 87 17.09 3.92 14.51
N ALA A 88 16.50 2.92 13.87
CA ALA A 88 17.19 2.13 12.85
C ALA A 88 17.66 2.98 11.66
N VAL A 89 16.86 3.96 11.24
CA VAL A 89 17.17 4.80 10.07
C VAL A 89 17.91 6.09 10.43
N GLY A 90 18.06 6.40 11.72
CA GLY A 90 18.67 7.65 12.19
C GLY A 90 17.83 8.92 11.95
N ALA A 91 16.51 8.79 11.74
CA ALA A 91 15.65 9.94 11.45
C ALA A 91 15.56 10.90 12.65
N SER A 92 15.59 12.20 12.38
CA SER A 92 15.37 13.24 13.40
C SER A 92 13.89 13.41 13.71
N ARG A 93 13.02 13.28 12.68
CA ARG A 93 11.58 13.53 12.75
C ARG A 93 10.75 12.31 12.38
N VAL A 94 9.59 12.14 13.04
CA VAL A 94 8.62 11.07 12.75
C VAL A 94 7.22 11.63 12.69
N ILE A 95 6.51 11.36 11.60
CA ILE A 95 5.15 11.87 11.37
C ILE A 95 4.24 10.71 10.97
N LEU A 96 3.17 10.47 11.72
CA LEU A 96 2.10 9.53 11.37
C LEU A 96 0.98 10.27 10.64
N CYS A 97 0.75 9.87 9.39
CA CYS A 97 -0.15 10.53 8.47
C CYS A 97 -1.43 9.71 8.28
N LEU A 98 -2.58 10.34 8.41
CA LEU A 98 -3.89 9.74 8.16
C LEU A 98 -4.84 10.72 7.45
N GLU A 99 -5.86 10.20 6.79
CA GLU A 99 -6.86 11.02 6.08
C GLU A 99 -7.93 11.58 7.02
N ASP A 100 -8.47 12.76 6.69
CA ASP A 100 -9.51 13.46 7.45
C ASP A 100 -10.85 12.74 7.48
N ASN A 101 -11.10 11.71 6.64
CA ASN A 101 -12.26 10.84 6.78
C ASN A 101 -12.11 9.79 7.91
N LYS A 102 -10.95 9.72 8.57
CA LYS A 102 -10.64 8.78 9.66
C LYS A 102 -10.57 9.47 11.03
N LEU A 103 -11.34 10.56 11.26
CA LEU A 103 -11.25 11.38 12.49
C LEU A 103 -11.38 10.59 13.80
N GLY A 104 -12.10 9.46 13.81
CA GLY A 104 -12.18 8.59 14.99
C GLY A 104 -10.82 8.07 15.49
N ALA A 105 -9.82 7.95 14.61
CA ALA A 105 -8.48 7.51 14.98
C ALA A 105 -7.58 8.63 15.53
N VAL A 106 -7.81 9.89 15.13
CA VAL A 106 -6.98 11.05 15.52
C VAL A 106 -6.84 11.19 17.05
N PRO A 107 -7.92 11.31 17.85
CA PRO A 107 -7.78 11.51 19.30
C PRO A 107 -7.18 10.29 20.00
N ILE A 108 -7.37 9.08 19.45
CA ILE A 108 -6.77 7.85 19.97
C ILE A 108 -5.26 7.86 19.76
N LEU A 109 -4.83 8.21 18.54
CA LEU A 109 -3.43 8.31 18.17
C LEU A 109 -2.71 9.43 18.91
N GLU A 110 -3.32 10.61 19.03
CA GLU A 110 -2.76 11.73 19.81
C GLU A 110 -2.53 11.35 21.27
N ARG A 111 -3.54 10.74 21.90
CA ARG A 111 -3.42 10.23 23.27
C ARG A 111 -2.33 9.17 23.39
N ALA A 112 -2.25 8.25 22.43
CA ALA A 112 -1.23 7.22 22.42
C ALA A 112 0.18 7.80 22.17
N ALA A 113 0.31 8.85 21.34
CA ALA A 113 1.56 9.52 21.00
C ALA A 113 2.03 10.51 22.07
N SER A 114 1.17 10.88 23.02
CA SER A 114 1.55 11.71 24.17
C SER A 114 2.80 11.18 24.87
N GLY A 115 3.78 12.07 25.06
CA GLY A 115 5.09 11.77 25.64
C GLY A 115 6.10 11.14 24.67
N THR A 116 5.79 11.09 23.36
CA THR A 116 6.69 10.60 22.31
C THR A 116 6.96 11.71 21.28
N PRO A 117 8.06 11.63 20.50
CA PRO A 117 8.32 12.57 19.42
C PRO A 117 7.50 12.33 18.13
N VAL A 118 6.48 11.46 18.16
CA VAL A 118 5.68 11.14 16.97
C VAL A 118 4.61 12.20 16.77
N GLU A 119 4.69 12.92 15.66
CA GLU A 119 3.68 13.90 15.25
C GLU A 119 2.52 13.21 14.55
N ILE A 120 1.28 13.63 14.82
CA ILE A 120 0.09 13.14 14.10
C ILE A 120 -0.31 14.22 13.09
N GLN A 121 -0.44 13.85 11.82
CA GLN A 121 -0.81 14.78 10.75
C GLN A 121 -2.00 14.26 9.96
N THR A 122 -3.07 15.05 9.95
CA THR A 122 -4.27 14.76 9.16
C THR A 122 -4.12 15.37 7.76
N LEU A 123 -4.52 14.62 6.73
CA LEU A 123 -4.44 14.99 5.32
C LEU A 123 -5.82 14.97 4.66
N GLU A 124 -5.98 15.71 3.57
CA GLU A 124 -7.20 15.69 2.76
C GLU A 124 -7.50 14.27 2.24
N THR A 125 -8.76 13.83 2.37
CA THR A 125 -9.20 12.57 1.75
C THR A 125 -9.15 12.67 0.23
N LYS A 126 -8.12 12.07 -0.38
CA LYS A 126 -7.88 12.12 -1.81
C LYS A 126 -7.27 10.82 -2.30
N TYR A 127 -7.70 10.32 -3.46
CA TYR A 127 -7.04 9.16 -4.08
C TYR A 127 -6.01 9.60 -5.14
N PRO A 128 -4.75 9.09 -5.14
CA PRO A 128 -4.14 8.15 -4.20
C PRO A 128 -3.22 8.84 -3.16
N GLN A 129 -3.77 9.35 -2.05
CA GLN A 129 -3.00 10.00 -0.97
C GLN A 129 -2.01 9.05 -0.29
N GLY A 130 -2.36 7.76 -0.21
CA GLY A 130 -1.51 6.71 0.38
C GLY A 130 -0.31 6.29 -0.47
N SER A 131 -0.14 6.81 -1.68
CA SER A 131 1.06 6.57 -2.48
C SER A 131 2.26 7.31 -1.89
N GLU A 132 3.44 6.65 -1.84
CA GLU A 132 4.63 7.23 -1.19
C GLU A 132 4.99 8.62 -1.72
N LYS A 133 4.96 8.83 -3.05
CA LYS A 133 5.33 10.13 -3.64
C LYS A 133 4.32 11.23 -3.31
N GLN A 134 3.03 10.89 -3.34
CA GLN A 134 1.92 11.81 -3.08
C GLN A 134 1.85 12.16 -1.60
N LEU A 135 2.15 11.19 -0.72
CA LEU A 135 2.25 11.40 0.71
C LEU A 135 3.40 12.36 1.06
N ILE A 136 4.58 12.13 0.49
CA ILE A 136 5.75 13.01 0.70
C ILE A 136 5.45 14.43 0.23
N GLN A 137 4.83 14.58 -0.95
CA GLN A 137 4.47 15.88 -1.48
C GLN A 137 3.44 16.59 -0.60
N ALA A 138 2.40 15.89 -0.14
CA ALA A 138 1.36 16.48 0.70
C ALA A 138 1.85 16.89 2.09
N VAL A 139 2.77 16.13 2.67
CA VAL A 139 3.27 16.35 4.04
C VAL A 139 4.44 17.34 4.07
N LEU A 140 5.38 17.23 3.13
CA LEU A 140 6.65 17.95 3.15
C LEU A 140 6.84 18.92 1.99
N GLY A 141 5.95 18.95 0.99
CA GLY A 141 6.11 19.75 -0.22
C GLY A 141 7.28 19.32 -1.11
N LYS A 142 7.91 18.17 -0.83
CA LYS A 142 9.06 17.64 -1.58
C LYS A 142 8.56 16.75 -2.74
N GLU A 143 9.15 16.89 -3.92
CA GLU A 143 8.85 16.05 -5.07
C GLU A 143 9.92 14.97 -5.25
N VAL A 144 9.51 13.70 -5.27
CA VAL A 144 10.42 12.59 -5.51
C VAL A 144 10.69 12.47 -7.02
N PRO A 145 11.96 12.47 -7.47
CA PRO A 145 12.28 12.33 -8.89
C PRO A 145 11.60 11.12 -9.54
N LEU A 146 11.32 11.18 -10.85
CA LEU A 146 10.55 10.15 -11.55
C LEU A 146 11.12 8.73 -11.34
N ARG A 147 12.45 8.60 -11.40
CA ARG A 147 13.20 7.35 -11.18
C ARG A 147 13.90 7.31 -9.81
N GLY A 148 13.66 8.31 -8.97
CA GLY A 148 14.20 8.38 -7.64
C GLY A 148 13.38 7.61 -6.61
N LEU A 149 14.00 7.38 -5.46
CA LEU A 149 13.41 6.79 -4.27
C LEU A 149 13.09 7.89 -3.25
N PRO A 150 12.17 7.64 -2.30
CA PRO A 150 11.93 8.56 -1.17
C PRO A 150 13.22 9.00 -0.43
N MET A 151 14.22 8.13 -0.35
CA MET A 151 15.50 8.43 0.30
C MET A 151 16.28 9.53 -0.43
N ASP A 152 16.07 9.74 -1.73
CA ASP A 152 16.73 10.79 -2.51
C ASP A 152 16.28 12.20 -2.07
N VAL A 153 15.17 12.31 -1.34
CA VAL A 153 14.69 13.55 -0.74
C VAL A 153 14.76 13.54 0.79
N GLY A 154 15.51 12.59 1.36
CA GLY A 154 15.73 12.43 2.79
C GLY A 154 14.54 11.84 3.55
N VAL A 155 13.68 11.05 2.90
CA VAL A 155 12.45 10.54 3.49
C VAL A 155 12.37 9.02 3.41
N LEU A 156 11.87 8.39 4.47
CA LEU A 156 11.47 6.98 4.45
C LEU A 156 9.99 6.89 4.80
N VAL A 157 9.21 6.20 3.95
CA VAL A 157 7.79 5.95 4.21
C VAL A 157 7.61 4.54 4.75
N MET A 158 6.85 4.34 5.82
CA MET A 158 6.57 3.02 6.38
C MET A 158 5.08 2.91 6.71
N ASN A 159 4.42 1.85 6.26
CA ASN A 159 3.01 1.64 6.57
C ASN A 159 2.79 1.28 8.06
N VAL A 160 1.66 1.68 8.65
CA VAL A 160 1.35 1.49 10.08
C VAL A 160 1.34 0.01 10.51
N ASN A 161 0.81 -0.90 9.69
CA ASN A 161 0.85 -2.35 9.94
C ASN A 161 2.31 -2.86 9.97
N THR A 162 3.17 -2.30 9.12
CA THR A 162 4.61 -2.64 9.08
C THR A 162 5.29 -2.22 10.37
N ALA A 163 5.02 -1.00 10.86
CA ALA A 163 5.56 -0.51 12.13
C ALA A 163 5.12 -1.37 13.32
N ALA A 164 3.81 -1.66 13.44
CA ALA A 164 3.31 -2.55 14.49
C ALA A 164 3.95 -3.95 14.46
N SER A 165 4.21 -4.48 13.26
CA SER A 165 4.89 -5.76 13.07
C SER A 165 6.39 -5.69 13.39
N LEU A 166 7.05 -4.55 13.12
CA LEU A 166 8.43 -4.30 13.51
C LEU A 166 8.60 -4.32 15.05
N ALA A 167 7.68 -3.67 15.78
CA ALA A 167 7.69 -3.71 17.25
C ALA A 167 7.63 -5.15 17.79
N ARG A 168 6.78 -5.99 17.17
CA ARG A 168 6.67 -7.41 17.52
C ARG A 168 7.93 -8.21 17.19
N ALA A 169 8.55 -7.94 16.05
CA ALA A 169 9.79 -8.59 15.65
C ALA A 169 10.90 -8.29 16.65
N VAL A 170 11.13 -7.01 16.97
CA VAL A 170 12.23 -6.58 17.83
C VAL A 170 11.99 -6.95 19.30
N LEU A 171 10.83 -6.62 19.87
CA LEU A 171 10.63 -6.72 21.32
C LEU A 171 10.11 -8.08 21.78
N ARG A 172 9.53 -8.86 20.88
CA ARG A 172 8.89 -10.15 21.23
C ARG A 172 9.46 -11.33 20.45
N ASN A 173 10.43 -11.09 19.58
CA ASN A 173 11.03 -12.09 18.69
C ASN A 173 9.96 -12.94 17.98
N LYS A 174 8.94 -12.28 17.42
CA LYS A 174 7.83 -12.96 16.74
C LYS A 174 7.91 -12.79 15.22
N PRO A 175 7.87 -13.88 14.45
CA PRO A 175 7.83 -13.79 12.99
C PRO A 175 6.50 -13.24 12.48
N LEU A 176 6.51 -12.73 11.25
CA LEU A 176 5.31 -12.31 10.54
C LEU A 176 4.52 -13.53 10.06
N THR A 177 3.61 -14.01 10.91
CA THR A 177 2.74 -15.17 10.66
C THR A 177 1.30 -14.81 10.35
N HIS A 178 0.86 -13.60 10.73
CA HIS A 178 -0.51 -13.15 10.58
C HIS A 178 -0.55 -11.77 9.96
N ARG A 179 -1.63 -11.49 9.22
CA ARG A 179 -1.90 -10.21 8.59
C ARG A 179 -3.35 -9.79 8.86
N ILE A 180 -3.57 -8.50 9.10
CA ILE A 180 -4.93 -7.94 9.13
C ILE A 180 -5.38 -7.79 7.68
N VAL A 181 -6.52 -8.38 7.34
CA VAL A 181 -7.10 -8.38 6.01
C VAL A 181 -8.52 -7.83 6.10
N THR A 182 -8.81 -6.79 5.32
CA THR A 182 -10.20 -6.35 5.17
C THR A 182 -10.92 -7.28 4.22
N VAL A 183 -12.07 -7.84 4.60
CA VAL A 183 -12.99 -8.55 3.70
C VAL A 183 -14.25 -7.72 3.59
N ALA A 184 -14.48 -7.11 2.43
CA ALA A 184 -15.53 -6.12 2.24
C ALA A 184 -16.04 -6.11 0.79
N GLY A 185 -16.93 -5.16 0.48
CA GLY A 185 -17.59 -5.03 -0.82
C GLY A 185 -19.09 -5.26 -0.71
N HIS A 186 -19.83 -4.99 -1.78
CA HIS A 186 -21.28 -5.23 -1.78
C HIS A 186 -21.65 -6.70 -1.98
N GLY A 187 -20.71 -7.52 -2.46
CA GLY A 187 -20.89 -8.95 -2.68
C GLY A 187 -20.65 -9.85 -1.46
N ILE A 188 -20.35 -9.28 -0.29
CA ILE A 188 -20.08 -10.05 0.94
C ILE A 188 -21.21 -9.86 1.96
N VAL A 189 -21.61 -10.94 2.64
CA VAL A 189 -22.73 -10.92 3.60
C VAL A 189 -22.37 -10.12 4.86
N GLN A 190 -21.22 -10.37 5.47
CA GLN A 190 -20.76 -9.69 6.68
C GLN A 190 -19.34 -9.14 6.50
N PRO A 191 -19.16 -7.87 6.10
CA PRO A 191 -17.83 -7.29 5.97
C PRO A 191 -17.11 -7.21 7.32
N LYS A 192 -15.84 -7.63 7.36
CA LYS A 192 -15.02 -7.69 8.59
C LYS A 192 -13.57 -7.34 8.30
N ASN A 193 -12.85 -6.92 9.34
CA ASN A 193 -11.39 -6.96 9.36
C ASN A 193 -10.96 -8.21 10.13
N LEU A 194 -10.21 -9.09 9.47
CA LEU A 194 -9.81 -10.38 10.03
C LEU A 194 -8.31 -10.41 10.28
N LEU A 195 -7.91 -10.92 11.43
CA LEU A 195 -6.51 -11.26 11.70
C LEU A 195 -6.26 -12.69 11.23
N ALA A 196 -5.82 -12.85 9.99
CA ALA A 196 -5.69 -14.13 9.34
C ALA A 196 -4.23 -14.64 9.32
N PRO A 197 -4.01 -15.96 9.47
CA PRO A 197 -2.69 -16.54 9.24
C PRO A 197 -2.33 -16.45 7.76
N ILE A 198 -1.08 -16.11 7.47
CA ILE A 198 -0.57 -16.12 6.09
C ILE A 198 -0.60 -17.56 5.57
N GLY A 199 -1.20 -17.77 4.41
CA GLY A 199 -1.47 -19.10 3.86
C GLY A 199 -2.94 -19.53 3.91
N ALA A 200 -3.80 -18.86 4.69
CA ALA A 200 -5.25 -19.10 4.63
C ALA A 200 -5.79 -18.83 3.22
N SER A 201 -6.82 -19.56 2.79
CA SER A 201 -7.41 -19.34 1.46
C SER A 201 -8.28 -18.06 1.44
N TYR A 202 -8.52 -17.49 0.25
CA TYR A 202 -9.54 -16.43 0.13
C TYR A 202 -10.93 -16.96 0.47
N GLY A 203 -11.20 -18.24 0.18
CA GLY A 203 -12.42 -18.95 0.56
C GLY A 203 -12.67 -18.91 2.08
N ASP A 204 -11.67 -19.27 2.89
CA ASP A 204 -11.77 -19.28 4.36
C ASP A 204 -12.14 -17.90 4.91
N LEU A 205 -11.56 -16.84 4.32
CA LEU A 205 -11.84 -15.47 4.72
C LEU A 205 -13.28 -15.05 4.37
N ILE A 206 -13.76 -15.46 3.19
CA ILE A 206 -15.13 -15.20 2.74
C ILE A 206 -16.13 -15.97 3.61
N GLU A 207 -15.85 -17.22 3.94
CA GLU A 207 -16.70 -18.04 4.81
C GLU A 207 -16.78 -17.46 6.23
N ALA A 208 -15.65 -17.00 6.80
CA ALA A 208 -15.63 -16.28 8.09
C ALA A 208 -16.46 -14.99 8.08
N CYS A 209 -16.74 -14.45 6.89
CA CYS A 209 -17.60 -13.30 6.62
C CYS A 209 -19.04 -13.69 6.23
N GLY A 210 -19.45 -14.94 6.44
CA GLY A 210 -20.81 -15.40 6.17
C GLY A 210 -21.08 -15.71 4.70
N GLY A 211 -20.04 -15.82 3.87
CA GLY A 211 -20.15 -16.16 2.45
C GLY A 211 -20.45 -14.97 1.54
N LEU A 212 -20.69 -15.30 0.28
CA LEU A 212 -21.02 -14.36 -0.79
C LEU A 212 -22.53 -14.08 -0.83
N THR A 213 -22.90 -12.87 -1.24
CA THR A 213 -24.29 -12.56 -1.60
C THR A 213 -24.66 -13.21 -2.93
N ALA A 214 -25.97 -13.34 -3.21
CA ALA A 214 -26.46 -13.95 -4.44
C ALA A 214 -26.06 -13.17 -5.72
N ASP A 215 -25.84 -11.86 -5.60
CA ASP A 215 -25.42 -10.96 -6.68
C ASP A 215 -23.90 -10.70 -6.71
N ALA A 216 -23.11 -11.50 -5.97
CA ALA A 216 -21.66 -11.41 -6.01
C ALA A 216 -21.14 -11.77 -7.41
N ALA A 217 -20.36 -10.86 -8.01
CA ALA A 217 -19.95 -10.97 -9.40
C ALA A 217 -18.44 -11.10 -9.59
N ARG A 218 -17.63 -10.53 -8.68
CA ARG A 218 -16.16 -10.58 -8.80
C ARG A 218 -15.46 -10.48 -7.45
N VAL A 219 -14.50 -11.36 -7.21
CA VAL A 219 -13.61 -11.29 -6.04
C VAL A 219 -12.26 -10.71 -6.45
N LEU A 220 -11.80 -9.71 -5.71
CA LEU A 220 -10.53 -9.03 -5.92
C LEU A 220 -9.58 -9.27 -4.75
N ALA A 221 -8.33 -9.61 -5.05
CA ALA A 221 -7.23 -9.49 -4.11
C ALA A 221 -6.79 -8.03 -4.03
N GLY A 222 -7.06 -7.38 -2.90
CA GLY A 222 -6.93 -5.94 -2.69
C GLY A 222 -8.26 -5.21 -2.88
N GLY A 223 -8.19 -3.93 -3.28
CA GLY A 223 -9.36 -3.11 -3.56
C GLY A 223 -9.69 -2.98 -5.06
N PRO A 224 -10.76 -2.23 -5.40
CA PRO A 224 -11.27 -2.14 -6.76
C PRO A 224 -10.39 -1.35 -7.74
N MET A 225 -9.47 -0.51 -7.25
CA MET A 225 -8.61 0.32 -8.08
C MET A 225 -7.32 -0.42 -8.46
N MET A 226 -6.60 -0.94 -7.47
CA MET A 226 -5.31 -1.59 -7.68
C MET A 226 -5.36 -3.12 -7.68
N GLY A 227 -6.44 -3.72 -7.17
CA GLY A 227 -6.52 -5.17 -6.95
C GLY A 227 -6.52 -6.01 -8.24
N PHE A 228 -6.40 -7.32 -8.04
CA PHE A 228 -6.42 -8.32 -9.11
C PHE A 228 -7.65 -9.19 -8.96
N SER A 229 -8.33 -9.48 -10.09
CA SER A 229 -9.40 -10.47 -10.09
C SER A 229 -8.82 -11.84 -9.79
N LEU A 230 -9.41 -12.52 -8.80
CA LEU A 230 -9.04 -13.88 -8.47
C LEU A 230 -9.71 -14.85 -9.44
N PRO A 231 -8.97 -15.82 -10.00
CA PRO A 231 -9.55 -16.89 -10.81
C PRO A 231 -10.12 -18.02 -9.95
N ASP A 232 -9.63 -18.16 -8.71
CA ASP A 232 -9.94 -19.24 -7.79
C ASP A 232 -9.86 -18.71 -6.33
N LEU A 233 -10.70 -19.25 -5.45
CA LEU A 233 -10.77 -18.87 -4.03
C LEU A 233 -9.83 -19.71 -3.15
N ASP A 234 -9.34 -20.85 -3.63
CA ASP A 234 -8.40 -21.71 -2.93
C ASP A 234 -6.97 -21.14 -2.90
N ILE A 235 -6.75 -20.04 -3.61
CA ILE A 235 -5.46 -19.34 -3.62
C ILE A 235 -5.17 -18.83 -2.19
N PRO A 236 -3.94 -19.05 -1.67
CA PRO A 236 -3.59 -18.59 -0.34
C PRO A 236 -3.34 -17.08 -0.31
N ILE A 237 -3.72 -16.43 0.79
CA ILE A 237 -3.31 -15.07 1.10
C ILE A 237 -1.80 -15.04 1.39
N THR A 238 -1.15 -13.95 0.99
CA THR A 238 0.28 -13.76 1.19
C THR A 238 0.56 -12.62 2.16
N LYS A 239 1.83 -12.41 2.48
CA LYS A 239 2.29 -11.25 3.24
C LYS A 239 1.90 -9.91 2.63
N GLY A 240 1.54 -9.84 1.34
CA GLY A 240 1.11 -8.62 0.65
C GLY A 240 -0.41 -8.38 0.64
N THR A 241 -1.22 -9.37 1.03
CA THR A 241 -2.68 -9.33 0.90
C THR A 241 -3.33 -8.47 1.99
N GLY A 242 -3.56 -7.18 1.73
CA GLY A 242 -4.21 -6.25 2.68
C GLY A 242 -5.73 -6.32 2.70
N GLY A 243 -6.35 -6.86 1.66
CA GLY A 243 -7.79 -6.95 1.58
C GLY A 243 -8.29 -7.92 0.53
N VAL A 244 -9.59 -8.19 0.63
CA VAL A 244 -10.42 -8.95 -0.27
C VAL A 244 -11.66 -8.12 -0.52
N THR A 245 -11.89 -7.73 -1.78
CA THR A 245 -13.08 -6.97 -2.14
C THR A 245 -13.98 -7.81 -3.03
N VAL A 246 -15.22 -8.02 -2.61
CA VAL A 246 -16.24 -8.71 -3.40
C VAL A 246 -17.18 -7.67 -4.03
N LEU A 247 -17.10 -7.50 -5.33
CA LEU A 247 -17.99 -6.64 -6.09
C LEU A 247 -19.28 -7.37 -6.44
N ALA A 248 -20.41 -6.69 -6.26
CA ALA A 248 -21.71 -7.15 -6.72
C ALA A 248 -21.94 -6.75 -8.20
N GLU A 249 -22.93 -7.34 -8.86
CA GLU A 249 -23.30 -6.99 -10.25
C GLU A 249 -23.51 -5.49 -10.44
N ARG A 250 -24.14 -4.82 -9.46
CA ARG A 250 -24.38 -3.37 -9.48
C ARG A 250 -23.11 -2.51 -9.49
N ASP A 251 -21.99 -3.04 -8.97
CA ASP A 251 -20.70 -2.34 -8.97
C ASP A 251 -20.05 -2.42 -10.34
N LEU A 252 -20.39 -3.45 -11.11
CA LEU A 252 -19.92 -3.65 -12.47
C LEU A 252 -20.80 -2.82 -13.41
N ARG A 253 -20.36 -1.61 -13.72
CA ARG A 253 -20.98 -0.83 -14.80
C ARG A 253 -20.86 -1.62 -16.12
N ALA A 254 -21.98 -2.14 -16.61
CA ALA A 254 -22.09 -2.78 -17.91
C ALA A 254 -21.92 -1.75 -19.03
N MET A 255 -20.68 -1.37 -19.35
CA MET A 255 -20.34 -0.50 -20.47
C MET A 255 -19.20 -1.15 -21.24
N ARG A 256 -19.45 -1.48 -22.52
CA ARG A 256 -18.44 -2.04 -23.42
C ARG A 256 -17.34 -1.01 -23.66
N GLU A 257 -16.11 -1.48 -23.82
CA GLU A 257 -15.01 -0.64 -24.27
C GLU A 257 -15.37 0.00 -25.63
N THR A 258 -15.09 1.29 -25.78
CA THR A 258 -15.20 2.02 -27.04
C THR A 258 -13.85 2.63 -27.44
N ALA A 259 -13.80 3.27 -28.62
CA ALA A 259 -12.62 4.02 -29.04
C ALA A 259 -12.31 5.20 -28.11
N CYS A 260 -11.02 5.58 -28.04
CA CYS A 260 -10.57 6.73 -27.27
C CYS A 260 -11.14 8.04 -27.83
N LEU A 261 -11.83 8.81 -26.97
CA LEU A 261 -12.40 10.11 -27.33
C LEU A 261 -11.39 11.26 -27.35
N ARG A 262 -10.12 11.00 -26.97
CA ARG A 262 -9.05 12.03 -26.84
C ARG A 262 -9.42 13.20 -25.91
N CYS A 263 -10.27 12.96 -24.91
CA CYS A 263 -10.83 13.99 -24.03
C CYS A 263 -9.89 14.56 -22.94
N GLY A 264 -8.63 14.13 -22.85
CA GLY A 264 -7.67 14.64 -21.85
C GLY A 264 -7.83 14.12 -20.42
N ARG A 265 -9.03 13.71 -19.98
CA ARG A 265 -9.34 13.35 -18.57
C ARG A 265 -8.34 12.41 -17.89
N CYS A 266 -7.82 11.41 -18.61
CA CYS A 266 -6.85 10.47 -18.04
C CYS A 266 -5.49 11.09 -17.71
N VAL A 267 -5.12 12.18 -18.41
CA VAL A 267 -3.91 12.97 -18.17
C VAL A 267 -4.15 13.86 -16.96
N ASP A 268 -5.28 14.57 -16.93
CA ASP A 268 -5.63 15.54 -15.87
C ASP A 268 -5.66 14.88 -14.48
N VAL A 269 -6.14 13.64 -14.37
CA VAL A 269 -6.22 12.92 -13.09
C VAL A 269 -4.98 12.08 -12.77
N CYS A 270 -3.95 12.07 -13.63
CA CYS A 270 -2.79 11.23 -13.39
C CYS A 270 -1.91 11.85 -12.29
N PRO A 271 -1.74 11.19 -11.12
CA PRO A 271 -0.96 11.75 -10.02
C PRO A 271 0.55 11.80 -10.30
N MET A 272 0.98 11.17 -11.40
CA MET A 272 2.36 11.13 -11.87
C MET A 272 2.58 12.01 -13.11
N ASN A 273 1.58 12.81 -13.51
CA ASN A 273 1.62 13.67 -14.71
C ASN A 273 1.99 12.91 -16.00
N LEU A 274 1.54 11.67 -16.14
CA LEU A 274 1.77 10.84 -17.32
C LEU A 274 0.65 11.03 -18.36
N ALA A 275 0.85 10.44 -19.53
CA ALA A 275 -0.20 10.28 -20.55
C ALA A 275 -0.65 8.81 -20.63
N PRO A 276 -1.56 8.32 -19.74
CA PRO A 276 -1.82 6.90 -19.59
C PRO A 276 -2.38 6.24 -20.86
N THR A 277 -3.19 6.97 -21.62
CA THR A 277 -3.74 6.50 -22.90
C THR A 277 -2.66 6.26 -23.94
N ARG A 278 -1.61 7.10 -24.01
CA ARG A 278 -0.47 6.89 -24.93
C ARG A 278 0.28 5.61 -24.58
N ILE A 279 0.61 5.43 -23.30
CA ILE A 279 1.30 4.23 -22.80
C ILE A 279 0.46 2.97 -23.06
N ALA A 280 -0.83 3.02 -22.72
CA ALA A 280 -1.74 1.88 -22.83
C ALA A 280 -1.96 1.45 -24.29
N LEU A 281 -2.16 2.41 -25.21
CA LEU A 281 -2.38 2.09 -26.63
C LEU A 281 -1.09 1.62 -27.32
N ALA A 282 0.07 2.17 -26.96
CA ALA A 282 1.36 1.65 -27.42
C ALA A 282 1.57 0.20 -26.93
N SER A 283 1.30 -0.07 -25.65
CA SER A 283 1.37 -1.41 -25.07
C SER A 283 0.40 -2.40 -25.74
N ARG A 284 -0.81 -1.95 -26.10
CA ARG A 284 -1.79 -2.74 -26.85
C ARG A 284 -1.29 -3.08 -28.26
N ALA A 285 -0.60 -2.16 -28.92
CA ALA A 285 -0.04 -2.36 -30.24
C ALA A 285 1.24 -3.23 -30.23
N GLY A 286 1.76 -3.60 -29.06
CA GLY A 286 3.04 -4.30 -28.92
C GLY A 286 4.25 -3.40 -29.14
N ASP A 287 4.07 -2.08 -29.25
CA ASP A 287 5.16 -1.12 -29.39
C ASP A 287 5.66 -0.68 -28.01
N TYR A 288 6.45 -1.54 -27.38
CA TYR A 288 7.00 -1.27 -26.06
C TYR A 288 8.10 -0.20 -26.06
N GLY A 289 8.75 0.04 -27.21
CA GLY A 289 9.71 1.13 -27.39
C GLY A 289 9.01 2.48 -27.20
N LEU A 290 7.93 2.69 -27.95
CA LEU A 290 7.08 3.87 -27.79
C LEU A 290 6.48 3.96 -26.39
N ALA A 291 6.06 2.83 -25.79
CA ALA A 291 5.56 2.84 -24.41
C ALA A 291 6.63 3.37 -23.42
N HIS A 292 7.91 3.02 -23.62
CA HIS A 292 9.02 3.51 -22.81
C HIS A 292 9.31 5.01 -23.04
N GLU A 293 9.19 5.51 -24.27
CA GLU A 293 9.25 6.95 -24.56
C GLU A 293 8.18 7.73 -23.77
N TRP A 294 7.00 7.14 -23.60
CA TRP A 294 5.93 7.68 -22.75
C TRP A 294 6.06 7.35 -21.26
N ASN A 295 7.24 6.93 -20.78
CA ASN A 295 7.54 6.62 -19.38
C ASN A 295 6.71 5.47 -18.78
N LEU A 296 6.54 4.37 -19.53
CA LEU A 296 5.85 3.13 -19.09
C LEU A 296 6.17 2.71 -17.63
N THR A 297 7.45 2.75 -17.24
CA THR A 297 7.91 2.29 -15.93
C THR A 297 7.55 3.24 -14.78
N ALA A 298 7.23 4.51 -15.07
CA ALA A 298 6.88 5.50 -14.06
C ALA A 298 5.43 5.36 -13.56
N CYS A 299 4.56 4.67 -14.32
CA CYS A 299 3.17 4.48 -13.90
C CYS A 299 3.11 3.65 -12.61
N MET A 300 2.36 4.11 -11.61
CA MET A 300 2.16 3.41 -10.34
C MET A 300 0.92 2.49 -10.31
N GLU A 301 0.21 2.37 -11.44
CA GLU A 301 -0.95 1.45 -11.59
C GLU A 301 -2.12 1.73 -10.64
N CYS A 302 -2.31 2.99 -10.23
CA CYS A 302 -3.38 3.42 -9.31
C CYS A 302 -4.79 3.40 -9.93
N GLY A 303 -4.92 3.40 -11.26
CA GLY A 303 -6.23 3.30 -11.90
C GLY A 303 -7.14 4.52 -11.86
N SER A 304 -6.70 5.68 -11.34
CA SER A 304 -7.44 6.95 -11.47
C SER A 304 -7.85 7.21 -12.91
N CYS A 305 -6.95 6.95 -13.87
CA CYS A 305 -7.20 7.13 -15.29
C CYS A 305 -8.26 6.17 -15.86
N ALA A 306 -8.27 4.92 -15.41
CA ALA A 306 -9.24 3.91 -15.85
C ALA A 306 -10.63 4.19 -15.27
N TYR A 307 -10.68 4.68 -14.03
CA TYR A 307 -11.93 5.04 -13.35
C TYR A 307 -12.68 6.16 -14.10
N VAL A 308 -11.98 7.24 -14.47
CA VAL A 308 -12.58 8.41 -15.14
C VAL A 308 -12.77 8.26 -16.65
N CYS A 309 -12.23 7.20 -17.26
CA CYS A 309 -12.25 7.03 -18.71
C CYS A 309 -13.68 6.78 -19.22
N PRO A 310 -14.28 7.69 -20.01
CA PRO A 310 -15.62 7.49 -20.55
C PRO A 310 -15.67 6.34 -21.57
N ALA A 311 -14.56 6.08 -22.26
CA ALA A 311 -14.42 5.02 -23.26
C ALA A 311 -14.14 3.63 -22.65
N ARG A 312 -13.96 3.53 -21.33
CA ARG A 312 -13.71 2.27 -20.61
C ARG A 312 -12.53 1.45 -21.16
N ILE A 313 -11.54 2.13 -21.72
CA ILE A 313 -10.28 1.49 -22.10
C ILE A 313 -9.64 0.91 -20.82
N PRO A 314 -9.22 -0.36 -20.81
CA PRO A 314 -8.60 -1.01 -19.65
C PRO A 314 -7.15 -0.53 -19.47
N LEU A 315 -6.98 0.77 -19.21
CA LEU A 315 -5.69 1.47 -19.23
C LEU A 315 -4.68 0.82 -18.29
N VAL A 316 -5.08 0.49 -17.06
CA VAL A 316 -4.17 -0.12 -16.07
C VAL A 316 -3.73 -1.51 -16.51
N GLN A 317 -4.66 -2.33 -17.01
CA GLN A 317 -4.38 -3.69 -17.45
C GLN A 317 -3.41 -3.69 -18.66
N LEU A 318 -3.62 -2.77 -19.61
CA LEU A 318 -2.73 -2.61 -20.77
C LEU A 318 -1.33 -2.12 -20.36
N ILE A 319 -1.25 -1.17 -19.41
CA ILE A 319 0.03 -0.67 -18.90
C ILE A 319 0.77 -1.79 -18.13
N ARG A 320 0.05 -2.56 -17.30
CA ARG A 320 0.60 -3.74 -16.60
C ARG A 320 1.16 -4.76 -17.58
N MET A 321 0.37 -5.08 -18.62
CA MET A 321 0.80 -5.95 -19.70
C MET A 321 2.07 -5.40 -20.37
N GLY A 322 2.09 -4.11 -20.71
CA GLY A 322 3.25 -3.43 -21.29
C GLY A 322 4.51 -3.59 -20.46
N LYS A 323 4.43 -3.37 -19.14
CA LYS A 323 5.57 -3.53 -18.22
C LYS A 323 6.09 -4.97 -18.13
N VAL A 324 5.19 -5.96 -18.16
CA VAL A 324 5.58 -7.38 -18.11
C VAL A 324 6.23 -7.79 -19.42
N MET A 325 5.64 -7.41 -20.55
CA MET A 325 6.10 -7.80 -21.87
C MET A 325 7.40 -7.08 -22.26
N SER A 326 7.56 -5.81 -21.91
CA SER A 326 8.81 -5.08 -22.18
C SER A 326 10.01 -5.69 -21.46
N LYS A 327 9.82 -6.18 -20.23
CA LYS A 327 10.85 -6.95 -19.50
C LYS A 327 11.19 -8.26 -20.20
N LYS A 328 10.19 -9.00 -20.69
CA LYS A 328 10.41 -10.26 -21.42
C LYS A 328 11.19 -10.02 -22.72
N GLU A 329 10.89 -8.95 -23.45
CA GLU A 329 11.64 -8.60 -24.66
C GLU A 329 13.07 -8.19 -24.37
N ALA A 330 13.29 -7.40 -23.31
CA ALA A 330 14.64 -7.02 -22.89
C ALA A 330 15.50 -8.25 -22.57
N VAL A 331 14.94 -9.23 -21.85
CA VAL A 331 15.63 -10.50 -21.56
C VAL A 331 15.91 -11.29 -22.84
N ARG A 332 14.95 -11.37 -23.77
CA ARG A 332 15.14 -12.08 -25.05
C ARG A 332 16.18 -11.44 -25.96
N LYS A 333 16.33 -10.11 -25.94
CA LYS A 333 17.35 -9.40 -26.73
C LYS A 333 18.75 -9.50 -26.11
N ALA A 334 18.83 -9.81 -24.81
CA ALA A 334 20.09 -9.96 -24.08
C ALA A 334 20.62 -11.40 -24.07
N ALA A 335 19.80 -12.39 -24.46
CA ALA A 335 20.16 -13.79 -24.64
C ALA A 335 20.55 -14.06 -26.10
#